data_AF-A0A517SIW1-F1
#
_entry.id   AF-A0A517SIW1-F1
#
_cell.length_a   1.000
_cell.length_b   1.000
_cell.length_c   1.000
_cell.angle_alpha   90.00
_cell.angle_beta   90.00
_cell.angle_gamma   90.00
#
_symmetry.space_group_name_H-M   'P 1'
#
loop_
_entity.id
_entity.type
_entity.pdbx_description
1 polymer ?
#
loop_
_entity_poly.entity_id
_entity_poly.type
_entity_poly.pdbx_seq_one_letter_code
_entity_poly.pdbx_strand_id
1 'polypeptide(L)'
;MRIPLLTLLFLIVAGPAVAAAPLPGFHNSPWFQESVRETWLEGSVHAVMNLPSDFDPGRPTRLIVFATPNGNTVEQTLGCRFERGADWHVDIQHVAAQTRLWRRLNPDENIALACVAAEGLSWPAWRKERPEYAAAIARIVETLRGWLPSKPTVTLACHSGGGSFLFGFINSAEAIPGWIDRIVFLDANYSYDDEQKHGDKLLAWLRGDASRRLIVIAYDDREIVFDGKKVVSETGGTYRATGRMRTRFEKDVSFTEQKAGDFNTASALGGQLVLHVHPNPHNKILHTVMVGEMNGLLEGLSSGTDRRGWGSLAAPRAYQEFVQPAPGIPARPAGAAGGRAVLESVAHASREAREQVLVQAVLEGNIPDFLRPWAPVDVEATDTAGQPHRASYEVLPDYLAVGSDDDFVRIPISPQSAQTIADAFGATLPTRKMVEDITEIASIRLTPRPLTADRESVAAFVKHNDLIEEQRGEVLRSALLAGIKKDVVLTNRLSEKPNRVAIFGWHFADGTPIQPLTIVHVNWYVDYSHGIRLVKRAMTVDGKPRDLKFLLHDARLHPLVSDEGVMEAGY
;
A
#
# COMPACT_ATOMS: atom_id res chain seq x y z
N MET A 1 -8.71 -43.59 53.16
CA MET A 1 -9.27 -43.54 51.79
C MET A 1 -9.43 -42.08 51.41
N ARG A 2 -8.56 -41.55 50.55
CA ARG A 2 -8.58 -40.15 50.09
C ARG A 2 -9.40 -40.07 48.81
N ILE A 3 -10.43 -39.23 48.79
CA ILE A 3 -11.23 -38.88 47.61
C ILE A 3 -10.48 -37.77 46.85
N PRO A 4 -10.22 -37.88 45.54
CA PRO A 4 -9.57 -36.81 44.81
C PRO A 4 -10.59 -35.72 44.46
N LEU A 5 -10.23 -34.48 44.76
CA LEU A 5 -10.97 -33.27 44.40
C LEU A 5 -10.68 -32.98 42.92
N LEU A 6 -11.71 -33.06 42.07
CA LEU A 6 -11.62 -32.71 40.65
C LEU A 6 -11.67 -31.19 40.52
N THR A 7 -10.53 -30.55 40.25
CA THR A 7 -10.46 -29.11 39.98
C THR A 7 -10.89 -28.87 38.54
N LEU A 8 -12.10 -28.31 38.35
CA LEU A 8 -12.61 -27.90 37.04
C LEU A 8 -11.92 -26.59 36.62
N LEU A 9 -11.01 -26.67 35.65
CA LEU A 9 -10.35 -25.51 35.06
C LEU A 9 -11.31 -24.85 34.06
N PHE A 10 -11.93 -23.72 34.42
CA PHE A 10 -12.66 -22.89 33.47
C PHE A 10 -11.66 -22.18 32.55
N LEU A 11 -11.51 -22.67 31.32
CA LEU A 11 -10.92 -21.89 30.23
C LEU A 11 -11.90 -20.76 29.89
N ILE A 12 -11.58 -19.54 30.33
CA ILE A 12 -12.18 -18.33 29.78
C ILE A 12 -11.56 -18.16 28.40
N VAL A 13 -12.29 -18.60 27.37
CA VAL A 13 -12.02 -18.19 25.99
C VAL A 13 -12.38 -16.70 25.93
N ALA A 14 -11.37 -15.83 25.98
CA ALA A 14 -11.56 -14.43 25.64
C ALA A 14 -12.11 -14.39 24.21
N GLY A 15 -13.34 -13.93 24.04
CA GLY A 15 -13.88 -13.65 22.72
C GLY A 15 -12.97 -12.64 21.99
N PRO A 16 -12.88 -12.68 20.66
CA PRO A 16 -12.09 -11.70 19.93
C PRO A 16 -12.57 -10.30 20.30
N ALA A 17 -11.65 -9.46 20.77
CA ALA A 17 -11.95 -8.05 20.99
C ALA A 17 -12.52 -7.50 19.66
N VAL A 18 -13.70 -6.91 19.72
CA VAL A 18 -14.30 -6.27 18.54
C VAL A 18 -13.36 -5.15 18.14
N ALA A 19 -12.65 -5.33 17.02
CA ALA A 19 -11.77 -4.30 16.48
C ALA A 19 -12.59 -3.02 16.30
N ALA A 20 -12.07 -1.89 16.78
CA ALA A 20 -12.70 -0.60 16.57
C ALA A 20 -12.87 -0.36 15.06
N ALA A 21 -13.95 0.29 14.66
CA ALA A 21 -14.15 0.64 13.26
C ALA A 21 -12.96 1.50 12.77
N PRO A 22 -12.42 1.25 11.56
CA PRO A 22 -11.35 2.08 11.01
C PRO A 22 -11.74 3.56 10.98
N LEU A 23 -10.74 4.44 11.02
CA LEU A 23 -10.95 5.86 10.79
C LEU A 23 -11.59 6.11 9.41
N PRO A 24 -12.32 7.22 9.22
CA PRO A 24 -12.92 7.52 7.92
C PRO A 24 -11.92 7.47 6.75
N GLY A 25 -12.25 6.69 5.73
CA GLY A 25 -11.40 6.48 4.55
C GLY A 25 -10.28 5.46 4.75
N PHE A 26 -10.22 4.79 5.90
CA PHE A 26 -9.33 3.65 6.11
C PHE A 26 -10.12 2.33 6.02
N HIS A 27 -9.47 1.31 5.49
CA HIS A 27 -9.95 -0.07 5.48
C HIS A 27 -8.92 -0.99 6.15
N ASN A 28 -9.32 -2.21 6.47
CA ASN A 28 -8.43 -3.16 7.12
C ASN A 28 -7.40 -3.72 6.13
N SER A 29 -6.14 -3.62 6.51
CA SER A 29 -5.05 -4.35 5.87
C SER A 29 -5.24 -5.85 6.10
N PRO A 30 -4.92 -6.70 5.10
CA PRO A 30 -4.84 -8.15 5.32
C PRO A 30 -3.70 -8.51 6.29
N TRP A 31 -2.73 -7.61 6.50
CA TRP A 31 -1.52 -7.88 7.26
C TRP A 31 -1.43 -7.03 8.52
N PHE A 32 -0.93 -7.66 9.60
CA PHE A 32 -0.62 -7.03 10.89
C PHE A 32 -1.80 -6.33 11.59
N GLN A 33 -3.05 -6.61 11.17
CA GLN A 33 -4.26 -5.96 11.70
C GLN A 33 -4.23 -4.42 11.57
N GLU A 34 -3.41 -3.90 10.68
CA GLU A 34 -3.29 -2.47 10.44
C GLU A 34 -4.51 -1.96 9.68
N SER A 35 -4.77 -0.65 9.74
CA SER A 35 -5.71 0.00 8.83
C SER A 35 -4.93 0.81 7.79
N VAL A 36 -5.36 0.78 6.54
CA VAL A 36 -4.69 1.43 5.41
C VAL A 36 -5.66 2.40 4.74
N ARG A 37 -5.13 3.51 4.25
CA ARG A 37 -5.80 4.44 3.34
C ARG A 37 -4.90 4.70 2.15
N GLU A 38 -5.45 4.58 0.95
CA GLU A 38 -4.75 4.82 -0.32
C GLU A 38 -5.50 5.89 -1.12
N THR A 39 -4.78 6.83 -1.74
CA THR A 39 -5.37 7.87 -2.60
C THR A 39 -4.33 8.52 -3.49
N TRP A 40 -4.79 9.30 -4.46
CA TRP A 40 -3.98 10.23 -5.25
C TRP A 40 -4.22 11.66 -4.77
N LEU A 41 -3.14 12.38 -4.49
CA LEU A 41 -3.11 13.77 -4.04
C LEU A 41 -2.55 14.64 -5.16
N GLU A 42 -3.03 15.88 -5.27
CA GLU A 42 -2.57 16.84 -6.29
C GLU A 42 -2.57 16.23 -7.72
N GLY A 43 -3.55 15.35 -7.99
CA GLY A 43 -3.77 14.62 -9.25
C GLY A 43 -2.65 13.67 -9.71
N SER A 44 -1.53 13.61 -8.99
CA SER A 44 -0.29 13.01 -9.51
C SER A 44 0.67 12.50 -8.44
N VAL A 45 0.25 12.50 -7.17
CA VAL A 45 1.04 11.95 -6.06
C VAL A 45 0.27 10.82 -5.41
N HIS A 46 0.75 9.60 -5.58
CA HIS A 46 0.19 8.43 -4.93
C HIS A 46 0.62 8.40 -3.46
N ALA A 47 -0.36 8.24 -2.57
CA ALA A 47 -0.16 8.24 -1.13
C ALA A 47 -0.83 7.03 -0.49
N VAL A 48 -0.06 6.28 0.30
CA VAL A 48 -0.58 5.18 1.12
C VAL A 48 -0.22 5.47 2.58
N MET A 49 -1.21 5.49 3.46
CA MET A 49 -1.02 5.62 4.90
C MET A 49 -1.44 4.35 5.62
N ASN A 50 -0.61 3.83 6.52
CA ASN A 50 -0.99 2.75 7.45
C ASN A 50 -0.99 3.22 8.91
N LEU A 51 -1.97 2.73 9.66
CA LEU A 51 -2.17 2.97 11.09
C LEU A 51 -1.87 1.69 11.89
N PRO A 52 -1.42 1.81 13.15
CA PRO A 52 -1.29 0.67 14.04
C PRO A 52 -2.66 0.02 14.33
N SER A 53 -2.66 -1.28 14.62
CA SER A 53 -3.88 -2.05 14.91
C SER A 53 -4.60 -1.62 16.17
N ASP A 54 -3.88 -1.01 17.11
CA ASP A 54 -4.37 -0.53 18.40
C ASP A 54 -4.48 1.00 18.46
N PHE A 55 -4.70 1.66 17.31
CA PHE A 55 -4.85 3.11 17.22
C PHE A 55 -5.89 3.63 18.22
N ASP A 56 -5.48 4.57 19.05
CA ASP A 56 -6.32 5.18 20.08
C ASP A 56 -6.31 6.70 19.92
N PRO A 57 -7.44 7.35 19.55
CA PRO A 57 -7.51 8.80 19.39
C PRO A 57 -7.06 9.62 20.60
N GLY A 58 -7.02 9.04 21.80
CA GLY A 58 -6.54 9.67 23.03
C GLY A 58 -5.01 9.65 23.22
N ARG A 59 -4.28 8.81 22.47
CA ARG A 59 -2.80 8.75 22.56
C ARG A 59 -2.14 9.86 21.74
N PRO A 60 -0.94 10.33 22.14
CA PRO A 60 -0.10 11.13 21.27
C PRO A 60 0.06 10.44 19.92
N THR A 61 -0.02 11.22 18.83
CA THR A 61 0.11 10.69 17.48
C THR A 61 1.27 11.36 16.77
N ARG A 62 2.15 10.54 16.18
CA ARG A 62 3.16 10.97 15.21
C ARG A 62 2.80 10.42 13.84
N LEU A 63 2.93 11.29 12.85
CA LEU A 63 2.87 10.92 11.44
C LEU A 63 4.29 10.93 10.86
N ILE A 64 4.75 9.79 10.36
CA ILE A 64 5.95 9.69 9.53
C ILE A 64 5.51 9.88 8.08
N VAL A 65 5.95 10.95 7.43
CA VAL A 65 5.80 11.12 5.98
C VAL A 65 7.09 10.69 5.30
N PHE A 66 7.05 9.58 4.56
CA PHE A 66 8.18 9.02 3.84
C PHE A 66 8.05 9.25 2.33
N ALA A 67 8.90 10.10 1.75
CA ALA A 67 8.95 10.31 0.31
C ALA A 67 9.84 9.25 -0.37
N THR A 68 9.28 8.58 -1.38
CA THR A 68 9.93 7.45 -2.07
C THR A 68 11.19 7.86 -2.85
N PRO A 69 12.12 6.92 -3.08
CA PRO A 69 13.22 7.14 -4.01
C PRO A 69 12.78 7.16 -5.46
N ASN A 70 13.66 7.71 -6.31
CA ASN A 70 13.43 7.68 -7.75
C ASN A 70 13.39 6.24 -8.25
N GLY A 71 12.45 5.93 -9.14
CA GLY A 71 12.27 4.61 -9.73
C GLY A 71 11.42 3.64 -8.90
N ASN A 72 11.01 4.01 -7.68
CA ASN A 72 10.20 3.15 -6.82
C ASN A 72 8.76 3.65 -6.68
N THR A 73 7.81 2.71 -6.73
CA THR A 73 6.42 2.95 -6.29
C THR A 73 6.33 3.01 -4.77
N VAL A 74 5.14 3.39 -4.27
CA VAL A 74 4.83 3.32 -2.83
C VAL A 74 4.91 1.87 -2.34
N GLU A 75 4.34 0.90 -3.06
CA GLU A 75 4.33 -0.52 -2.68
C GLU A 75 5.74 -1.10 -2.60
N GLN A 76 6.59 -0.82 -3.59
CA GLN A 76 7.99 -1.24 -3.58
C GLN A 76 8.74 -0.65 -2.37
N THR A 77 8.42 0.58 -1.99
CA THR A 77 9.07 1.26 -0.85
C THR A 77 8.56 0.74 0.49
N LEU A 78 7.25 0.53 0.64
CA LEU A 78 6.64 -0.13 1.81
C LEU A 78 7.27 -1.51 2.02
N GLY A 79 7.48 -2.24 0.92
CA GLY A 79 8.24 -3.48 0.83
C GLY A 79 7.47 -4.69 1.33
N CYS A 80 7.85 -5.86 0.82
CA CYS A 80 7.31 -7.15 1.21
C CYS A 80 8.41 -8.21 1.15
N ARG A 81 8.05 -9.45 1.48
CA ARG A 81 8.94 -10.60 1.33
C ARG A 81 9.25 -10.80 -0.16
N PHE A 82 10.51 -10.96 -0.51
CA PHE A 82 10.90 -11.29 -1.87
C PHE A 82 10.42 -12.69 -2.26
N GLU A 83 9.81 -12.81 -3.44
CA GLU A 83 9.45 -14.08 -4.07
C GLU A 83 10.06 -14.15 -5.48
N ARG A 84 10.29 -15.38 -5.97
CA ARG A 84 10.92 -15.59 -7.28
C ARG A 84 10.06 -14.98 -8.39
N GLY A 85 10.66 -14.06 -9.16
CA GLY A 85 9.97 -13.37 -10.26
C GLY A 85 9.35 -12.03 -9.84
N ALA A 86 9.37 -11.68 -8.56
CA ALA A 86 9.01 -10.35 -8.10
C ALA A 86 10.06 -9.32 -8.55
N ASP A 87 9.63 -8.06 -8.69
CA ASP A 87 10.53 -6.94 -8.86
C ASP A 87 11.43 -6.80 -7.62
N TRP A 88 12.75 -6.74 -7.81
CA TRP A 88 13.72 -6.68 -6.72
C TRP A 88 13.53 -5.45 -5.82
N HIS A 89 12.91 -4.36 -6.31
CA HIS A 89 12.70 -3.16 -5.52
C HIS A 89 11.84 -3.40 -4.27
N VAL A 90 11.03 -4.46 -4.20
CA VAL A 90 10.18 -4.76 -3.04
C VAL A 90 10.97 -5.16 -1.79
N ASP A 91 12.24 -5.54 -1.92
CA ASP A 91 13.07 -6.07 -0.83
C ASP A 91 14.25 -5.16 -0.44
N ILE A 92 14.20 -3.85 -0.75
CA ILE A 92 15.35 -2.97 -0.53
C ILE A 92 15.14 -1.83 0.49
N GLN A 93 13.89 -1.58 0.91
CA GLN A 93 13.55 -0.45 1.80
C GLN A 93 12.83 -0.92 3.07
N HIS A 94 11.73 -1.67 2.91
CA HIS A 94 10.83 -2.12 3.98
C HIS A 94 10.43 -1.04 4.98
N VAL A 95 10.07 0.17 4.51
CA VAL A 95 9.75 1.27 5.44
C VAL A 95 8.55 0.94 6.34
N ALA A 96 7.63 0.09 5.87
CA ALA A 96 6.53 -0.42 6.68
C ALA A 96 7.02 -1.31 7.83
N ALA A 97 7.92 -2.26 7.55
CA ALA A 97 8.47 -3.17 8.56
C ALA A 97 9.33 -2.41 9.59
N GLN A 98 10.15 -1.46 9.13
CA GLN A 98 10.92 -0.58 10.01
C GLN A 98 9.99 0.25 10.91
N THR A 99 8.88 0.77 10.38
CA THR A 99 7.88 1.50 11.19
C THR A 99 7.16 0.59 12.18
N ARG A 100 6.83 -0.65 11.82
CA ARG A 100 6.23 -1.64 12.74
C ARG A 100 7.15 -1.94 13.92
N LEU A 101 8.45 -2.13 13.66
CA LEU A 101 9.43 -2.24 14.74
C LEU A 101 9.46 -0.97 15.59
N TRP A 102 9.40 0.21 14.97
CA TRP A 102 9.36 1.47 15.70
C TRP A 102 8.12 1.62 16.59
N ARG A 103 6.95 1.17 16.13
CA ARG A 103 5.72 1.05 16.94
C ARG A 103 5.92 0.17 18.16
N ARG A 104 6.53 -1.01 17.99
CA ARG A 104 6.84 -1.91 19.12
C ARG A 104 7.70 -1.24 20.19
N LEU A 105 8.62 -0.36 19.80
CA LEU A 105 9.50 0.36 20.71
C LEU A 105 8.84 1.58 21.38
N ASN A 106 7.67 2.00 20.90
CA ASN A 106 6.92 3.17 21.37
C ASN A 106 5.43 2.82 21.55
N PRO A 107 5.08 1.90 22.47
CA PRO A 107 3.69 1.41 22.63
C PRO A 107 2.71 2.49 23.09
N ASP A 108 3.21 3.58 23.68
CA ASP A 108 2.39 4.67 24.23
C ASP A 108 2.01 5.74 23.19
N GLU A 109 2.35 5.54 21.91
CA GLU A 109 2.16 6.51 20.82
C GLU A 109 1.49 5.85 19.61
N ASN A 110 0.55 6.55 18.98
CA ASN A 110 0.10 6.19 17.64
C ASN A 110 1.14 6.64 16.62
N ILE A 111 1.84 5.70 15.99
CA ILE A 111 2.77 6.01 14.90
C ILE A 111 2.11 5.66 13.58
N ALA A 112 1.62 6.65 12.85
CA ALA A 112 1.16 6.50 11.47
C ALA A 112 2.35 6.64 10.51
N LEU A 113 2.33 5.89 9.41
CA LEU A 113 3.27 6.08 8.30
C LEU A 113 2.46 6.39 7.04
N ALA A 114 2.77 7.51 6.40
CA ALA A 114 2.33 7.84 5.06
C ALA A 114 3.53 7.78 4.10
N CYS A 115 3.45 6.93 3.08
CA CYS A 115 4.45 6.84 2.03
C CYS A 115 3.90 7.49 0.76
N VAL A 116 4.71 8.36 0.12
CA VAL A 116 4.29 9.16 -1.03
C VAL A 116 5.24 9.03 -2.21
N ALA A 117 4.70 8.77 -3.39
CA ALA A 117 5.43 8.72 -4.65
C ALA A 117 4.83 9.68 -5.69
N ALA A 118 5.70 10.40 -6.40
CA ALA A 118 5.30 11.19 -7.55
C ALA A 118 5.03 10.28 -8.77
N GLU A 119 4.05 10.69 -9.57
CA GLU A 119 3.90 10.25 -10.96
C GLU A 119 5.25 10.34 -11.70
N GLY A 120 5.51 9.37 -12.57
CA GLY A 120 6.80 9.24 -13.27
C GLY A 120 7.94 8.75 -12.38
N LEU A 121 7.68 8.44 -11.09
CA LEU A 121 8.62 7.88 -10.13
C LEU A 121 9.87 8.77 -9.95
N SER A 122 9.72 10.09 -10.04
CA SER A 122 10.83 11.04 -9.89
C SER A 122 10.36 12.37 -9.32
N TRP A 123 10.61 12.60 -8.03
CA TRP A 123 10.32 13.87 -7.38
C TRP A 123 11.02 15.08 -8.02
N PRO A 124 12.32 15.00 -8.41
CA PRO A 124 12.97 16.10 -9.12
C PRO A 124 12.30 16.45 -10.45
N ALA A 125 11.88 15.44 -11.23
CA ALA A 125 11.17 15.67 -12.49
C ALA A 125 9.78 16.26 -12.24
N TRP A 126 9.02 15.67 -11.32
CA TRP A 126 7.70 16.15 -10.90
C TRP A 126 7.73 17.61 -10.46
N ARG A 127 8.76 18.01 -9.71
CA ARG A 127 9.00 19.38 -9.26
C ARG A 127 9.34 20.32 -10.42
N LYS A 128 10.14 19.87 -11.38
CA LYS A 128 10.54 20.67 -12.55
C LYS A 128 9.35 21.01 -13.45
N GLU A 129 8.38 20.11 -13.53
CA GLU A 129 7.19 20.27 -14.37
C GLU A 129 6.09 21.12 -13.72
N ARG A 130 6.23 21.48 -12.43
CA ARG A 130 5.21 22.19 -11.66
C ARG A 130 5.76 23.48 -11.05
N PRO A 131 5.43 24.67 -11.58
CA PRO A 131 5.88 25.94 -11.02
C PRO A 131 5.51 26.15 -9.53
N GLU A 132 4.33 25.67 -9.12
CA GLU A 132 3.77 25.79 -7.78
C GLU A 132 4.06 24.60 -6.86
N TYR A 133 5.09 23.81 -7.19
CA TYR A 133 5.44 22.57 -6.49
C TYR A 133 5.49 22.73 -4.96
N ALA A 134 6.00 23.85 -4.45
CA ALA A 134 6.20 24.05 -3.03
C ALA A 134 4.85 24.13 -2.28
N ALA A 135 3.88 24.84 -2.86
CA ALA A 135 2.53 24.92 -2.32
C ALA A 135 1.79 23.58 -2.40
N ALA A 136 1.96 22.84 -3.50
CA ALA A 136 1.40 21.50 -3.66
C ALA A 136 1.97 20.51 -2.63
N ILE A 137 3.29 20.51 -2.40
CA ILE A 137 3.94 19.67 -1.39
C ILE A 137 3.45 20.01 0.02
N ALA A 138 3.29 21.30 0.35
CA ALA A 138 2.74 21.71 1.64
C ALA A 138 1.30 21.20 1.83
N ARG A 139 0.44 21.30 0.80
CA ARG A 139 -0.92 20.76 0.83
C ARG A 139 -0.94 19.25 0.99
N ILE A 140 -0.02 18.52 0.36
CA ILE A 140 0.12 17.06 0.53
C ILE A 140 0.39 16.73 2.00
N VAL A 141 1.41 17.36 2.60
CA VAL A 141 1.77 17.09 4.00
C VAL A 141 0.64 17.46 4.96
N GLU A 142 -0.01 18.61 4.77
CA GLU A 142 -1.16 19.03 5.60
C GLU A 142 -2.39 18.13 5.40
N THR A 143 -2.64 17.64 4.18
CA THR A 143 -3.73 16.70 3.90
C THR A 143 -3.51 15.38 4.64
N LEU A 144 -2.30 14.82 4.55
CA LEU A 144 -1.93 13.61 5.29
C LEU A 144 -2.05 13.82 6.80
N ARG A 145 -1.56 14.96 7.30
CA ARG A 145 -1.69 15.33 8.71
C ARG A 145 -3.15 15.44 9.15
N GLY A 146 -4.02 15.95 8.27
CA GLY A 146 -5.45 16.14 8.50
C GLY A 146 -6.29 14.86 8.50
N TRP A 147 -5.75 13.73 8.02
CA TRP A 147 -6.44 12.43 8.13
C TRP A 147 -6.47 11.89 9.56
N LEU A 148 -5.68 12.47 10.46
CA LEU A 148 -5.53 12.02 11.84
C LEU A 148 -6.18 13.01 12.81
N PRO A 149 -6.95 12.54 13.81
CA PRO A 149 -7.81 13.39 14.64
C PRO A 149 -7.06 14.35 15.58
N SER A 150 -5.81 14.07 15.92
CA SER A 150 -5.09 14.72 17.02
C SER A 150 -4.03 15.75 16.60
N LYS A 151 -4.08 16.28 15.37
CA LYS A 151 -3.08 17.22 14.81
C LYS A 151 -1.64 16.76 15.10
N PRO A 152 -1.24 15.59 14.55
CA PRO A 152 -0.05 14.89 14.96
C PRO A 152 1.22 15.72 14.79
N THR A 153 2.24 15.39 15.58
CA THR A 153 3.63 15.76 15.25
C THR A 153 4.04 15.03 13.99
N VAL A 154 4.94 15.60 13.21
CA VAL A 154 5.33 15.03 11.92
C VAL A 154 6.84 14.84 11.86
N THR A 155 7.22 13.60 11.56
CA THR A 155 8.57 13.27 11.11
C THR A 155 8.57 13.23 9.59
N LEU A 156 9.44 14.02 8.96
CA LEU A 156 9.70 13.94 7.53
C LEU A 156 10.89 13.01 7.30
N ALA A 157 10.72 12.01 6.43
CA ALA A 157 11.79 11.11 6.03
C ALA A 157 11.77 10.93 4.51
N CYS A 158 12.92 10.65 3.93
CA CYS A 158 12.99 10.30 2.52
C CYS A 158 14.21 9.46 2.18
N HIS A 159 14.15 8.81 1.02
CA HIS A 159 15.30 8.20 0.38
C HIS A 159 15.51 8.78 -1.02
N SER A 160 16.76 8.97 -1.44
CA SER A 160 17.12 9.37 -2.81
C SER A 160 16.30 10.57 -3.34
N GLY A 161 15.58 10.36 -4.46
CA GLY A 161 14.56 11.22 -5.07
C GLY A 161 13.73 12.04 -4.10
N GLY A 162 13.22 11.39 -3.05
CA GLY A 162 12.35 11.99 -2.04
C GLY A 162 12.97 13.16 -1.29
N GLY A 163 14.30 13.33 -1.35
CA GLY A 163 14.97 14.56 -0.92
C GLY A 163 14.42 15.81 -1.59
N SER A 164 14.08 15.73 -2.88
CA SER A 164 13.49 16.84 -3.63
C SER A 164 12.11 17.23 -3.10
N PHE A 165 11.32 16.25 -2.62
CA PHE A 165 10.05 16.50 -1.94
C PHE A 165 10.27 17.21 -0.59
N LEU A 166 11.17 16.71 0.25
CA LEU A 166 11.46 17.32 1.56
C LEU A 166 12.00 18.75 1.42
N PHE A 167 12.93 19.01 0.49
CA PHE A 167 13.38 20.39 0.23
C PHE A 167 12.28 21.24 -0.40
N GLY A 168 11.40 20.66 -1.23
CA GLY A 168 10.21 21.35 -1.72
C GLY A 168 9.26 21.79 -0.59
N PHE A 169 9.12 20.98 0.46
CA PHE A 169 8.41 21.36 1.69
C PHE A 169 9.13 22.48 2.46
N ILE A 170 10.46 22.39 2.62
CA ILE A 170 11.25 23.46 3.28
C ILE A 170 11.14 24.79 2.51
N ASN A 171 10.98 24.72 1.18
CA ASN A 171 10.77 25.88 0.32
C ASN A 171 9.37 26.48 0.42
N SER A 172 8.38 25.74 0.92
CA SER A 172 6.99 26.19 0.92
C SER A 172 6.70 27.29 1.94
N ALA A 173 7.63 27.57 2.85
CA ALA A 173 7.48 28.57 3.90
C ALA A 173 8.83 29.21 4.28
N GLU A 174 8.78 30.38 4.91
CA GLU A 174 9.96 31.07 5.46
C GLU A 174 10.60 30.31 6.64
N ALA A 175 9.80 29.56 7.40
CA ALA A 175 10.26 28.76 8.52
C ALA A 175 9.64 27.37 8.50
N ILE A 176 10.41 26.36 8.92
CA ILE A 176 9.92 25.00 9.08
C ILE A 176 8.93 24.99 10.26
N PRO A 177 7.69 24.49 10.08
CA PRO A 177 6.69 24.54 11.13
C PRO A 177 7.11 23.79 12.39
N GLY A 178 6.73 24.32 13.56
CA GLY A 178 7.16 23.76 14.84
C GLY A 178 6.61 22.38 15.19
N TRP A 179 5.57 21.93 14.46
CA TRP A 179 5.00 20.59 14.57
C TRP A 179 5.81 19.51 13.81
N ILE A 180 6.84 19.92 13.06
CA ILE A 180 7.86 19.00 12.54
C ILE A 180 8.82 18.68 13.67
N ASP A 181 8.89 17.42 14.10
CA ASP A 181 9.78 16.98 15.18
C ASP A 181 11.14 16.48 14.65
N ARG A 182 11.15 15.91 13.45
CA ARG A 182 12.32 15.27 12.88
C ARG A 182 12.36 15.39 11.36
N ILE A 183 13.57 15.54 10.82
CA ILE A 183 13.85 15.47 9.38
C ILE A 183 14.97 14.45 9.16
N VAL A 184 14.72 13.43 8.34
CA VAL A 184 15.65 12.34 8.03
C VAL A 184 15.92 12.28 6.53
N PHE A 185 17.18 12.49 6.14
CA PHE A 185 17.63 12.27 4.77
C PHE A 185 18.42 10.96 4.71
N LEU A 186 17.87 9.97 4.03
CA LEU A 186 18.56 8.72 3.72
C LEU A 186 19.12 8.84 2.31
N ASP A 187 20.40 9.16 2.18
CA ASP A 187 21.07 9.30 0.89
C ASP A 187 20.28 10.19 -0.10
N ALA A 188 19.76 11.30 0.43
CA ALA A 188 18.72 12.08 -0.23
C ALA A 188 18.96 13.59 -0.20
N ASN A 189 20.05 14.07 0.38
CA ASN A 189 20.23 15.51 0.60
C ASN A 189 20.80 16.28 -0.59
N TYR A 190 20.91 15.66 -1.78
CA TYR A 190 21.56 16.29 -2.94
C TYR A 190 20.81 17.50 -3.52
N SER A 191 19.53 17.67 -3.18
CA SER A 191 18.75 18.88 -3.52
C SER A 191 18.97 20.05 -2.54
N TYR A 192 19.92 19.90 -1.58
CA TYR A 192 20.31 20.98 -0.68
C TYR A 192 20.92 22.17 -1.44
N ASP A 193 20.47 23.37 -1.10
CA ASP A 193 20.86 24.63 -1.70
C ASP A 193 20.79 25.76 -0.66
N ASP A 194 21.92 26.42 -0.43
CA ASP A 194 22.00 27.51 0.55
C ASP A 194 21.51 28.85 -0.05
N GLU A 195 21.43 28.98 -1.38
CA GLU A 195 20.80 30.15 -2.02
C GLU A 195 19.30 30.20 -1.70
N GLN A 196 18.69 29.03 -1.46
CA GLN A 196 17.31 28.87 -0.99
C GLN A 196 17.18 28.93 0.54
N LYS A 197 18.26 29.32 1.24
CA LYS A 197 18.34 29.46 2.71
C LYS A 197 18.04 28.16 3.47
N HIS A 198 18.26 26.99 2.86
CA HIS A 198 17.98 25.72 3.54
C HIS A 198 18.77 25.60 4.85
N GLY A 199 20.04 26.03 4.87
CA GLY A 199 20.89 26.00 6.06
C GLY A 199 20.31 26.85 7.21
N ASP A 200 19.91 28.08 6.90
CA ASP A 200 19.31 29.01 7.87
C ASP A 200 18.03 28.44 8.47
N LYS A 201 17.12 27.96 7.62
CA LYS A 201 15.82 27.42 8.03
C LYS A 201 15.99 26.21 8.95
N LEU A 202 16.90 25.29 8.60
CA LEU A 202 17.16 24.08 9.39
C LEU A 202 17.79 24.42 10.75
N LEU A 203 18.77 25.32 10.81
CA LEU A 203 19.37 25.74 12.08
C LEU A 203 18.38 26.51 12.97
N ALA A 204 17.59 27.41 12.40
CA ALA A 204 16.55 28.12 13.14
C ALA A 204 15.51 27.14 13.71
N TRP A 205 15.09 26.15 12.92
CA TRP A 205 14.19 25.10 13.35
C TRP A 205 14.78 24.27 14.50
N LEU A 206 16.03 23.81 14.40
CA LEU A 206 16.70 23.04 15.47
C LEU A 206 16.83 23.85 16.76
N ARG A 207 17.21 25.13 16.68
CA ARG A 207 17.35 26.02 17.84
C ARG A 207 16.01 26.33 18.52
N GLY A 208 14.89 26.21 17.79
CA GLY A 208 13.56 26.50 18.31
C GLY A 208 13.03 25.48 19.32
N ASP A 209 13.57 24.26 19.35
CA ASP A 209 13.17 23.23 20.33
C ASP A 209 14.25 22.13 20.44
N ALA A 210 14.75 21.88 21.67
CA ALA A 210 15.81 20.92 21.95
C ALA A 210 15.45 19.45 21.65
N SER A 211 14.16 19.13 21.44
CA SER A 211 13.69 17.80 21.02
C SER A 211 13.80 17.56 19.52
N ARG A 212 13.97 18.60 18.70
CA ARG A 212 14.03 18.47 17.24
C ARG A 212 15.30 17.79 16.78
N ARG A 213 15.21 17.00 15.70
CA ARG A 213 16.32 16.21 15.18
C ARG A 213 16.47 16.30 13.66
N LEU A 214 17.66 16.67 13.17
CA LEU A 214 18.08 16.56 11.76
C LEU A 214 19.10 15.44 11.61
N ILE A 215 18.77 14.41 10.83
CA ILE A 215 19.60 13.23 10.62
C ILE A 215 19.88 13.12 9.13
N VAL A 216 21.16 13.04 8.76
CA VAL A 216 21.59 12.75 7.40
C VAL A 216 22.41 11.48 7.44
N ILE A 217 22.00 10.47 6.67
CA ILE A 217 22.76 9.23 6.46
C ILE A 217 23.18 9.22 5.00
N ALA A 218 24.48 9.16 4.74
CA ALA A 218 25.05 9.13 3.41
C ALA A 218 26.25 8.18 3.36
N TYR A 219 26.80 8.01 2.17
CA TYR A 219 28.04 7.29 1.93
C TYR A 219 28.89 8.02 0.91
N ASP A 220 30.18 7.70 0.87
CA ASP A 220 31.07 8.19 -0.17
C ASP A 220 30.72 7.53 -1.51
N ASP A 221 30.03 8.29 -2.35
CA ASP A 221 29.53 7.88 -3.66
C ASP A 221 30.40 8.37 -4.83
N ARG A 222 31.48 9.10 -4.55
CA ARG A 222 32.25 9.88 -5.54
C ARG A 222 32.93 9.04 -6.62
N GLU A 223 33.35 7.83 -6.25
CA GLU A 223 34.17 6.94 -7.09
C GLU A 223 33.42 5.67 -7.52
N ILE A 224 32.09 5.65 -7.39
CA ILE A 224 31.27 4.53 -7.82
C ILE A 224 31.15 4.52 -9.34
N VAL A 225 31.42 3.35 -9.93
CA VAL A 225 31.31 3.09 -11.36
C VAL A 225 30.28 1.99 -11.59
N PHE A 226 29.33 2.24 -12.49
CA PHE A 226 28.34 1.28 -12.97
C PHE A 226 28.41 1.23 -14.50
N ASP A 227 28.53 0.04 -15.08
CA ASP A 227 28.72 -0.17 -16.52
C ASP A 227 29.81 0.73 -17.16
N GLY A 228 30.94 0.87 -16.46
CA GLY A 228 32.08 1.66 -16.91
C GLY A 228 31.90 3.19 -16.83
N LYS A 229 30.78 3.68 -16.29
CA LYS A 229 30.50 5.11 -16.11
C LYS A 229 30.39 5.48 -14.64
N LYS A 230 30.89 6.67 -14.27
CA LYS A 230 30.65 7.21 -12.93
C LYS A 230 29.15 7.40 -12.70
N VAL A 231 28.65 6.94 -11.56
CA VAL A 231 27.23 7.05 -11.19
C VAL A 231 26.87 8.49 -10.83
N VAL A 232 27.81 9.22 -10.22
CA VAL A 232 27.64 10.63 -9.83
C VAL A 232 28.60 11.54 -10.60
N SER A 233 28.15 12.77 -10.87
CA SER A 233 29.01 13.79 -11.47
C SER A 233 30.05 14.32 -10.48
N GLU A 234 30.99 15.13 -10.97
CA GLU A 234 32.05 15.73 -10.14
C GLU A 234 31.54 16.66 -9.04
N THR A 235 30.34 17.23 -9.22
CA THR A 235 29.69 18.13 -8.26
C THR A 235 28.46 17.51 -7.60
N GLY A 236 27.99 16.38 -8.13
CA GLY A 236 26.84 15.63 -7.64
C GLY A 236 27.18 14.63 -6.55
N GLY A 237 26.15 13.92 -6.10
CA GLY A 237 26.23 12.91 -5.05
C GLY A 237 25.89 13.45 -3.66
N THR A 238 25.46 12.54 -2.80
CA THR A 238 25.03 12.82 -1.42
C THR A 238 26.21 13.06 -0.51
N TYR A 239 27.37 12.45 -0.78
CA TYR A 239 28.61 12.73 -0.05
C TYR A 239 28.95 14.21 -0.10
N ARG A 240 28.98 14.78 -1.32
CA ARG A 240 29.30 16.20 -1.53
C ARG A 240 28.23 17.12 -0.98
N ALA A 241 26.95 16.76 -1.13
CA ALA A 241 25.85 17.52 -0.55
C ALA A 241 25.91 17.56 0.99
N THR A 242 26.26 16.43 1.62
CA THR A 242 26.47 16.34 3.07
C THR A 242 27.65 17.22 3.50
N GLY A 243 28.73 17.24 2.72
CA GLY A 243 29.84 18.17 2.90
C GLY A 243 29.40 19.64 2.84
N ARG A 244 28.59 20.03 1.84
CA ARG A 244 28.06 21.40 1.71
C ARG A 244 27.20 21.80 2.91
N MET A 245 26.28 20.92 3.33
CA MET A 245 25.46 21.14 4.54
C MET A 245 26.34 21.34 5.77
N ARG A 246 27.32 20.45 5.97
CA ARG A 246 28.24 20.52 7.09
C ARG A 246 29.02 21.83 7.11
N THR A 247 29.67 22.20 6.01
CA THR A 247 30.41 23.47 5.87
C THR A 247 29.51 24.68 6.13
N ARG A 248 28.25 24.64 5.70
CA ARG A 248 27.31 25.71 6.01
C ARG A 248 27.03 25.77 7.51
N PHE A 249 26.74 24.65 8.15
CA PHE A 249 26.40 24.59 9.57
C PHE A 249 27.58 24.93 10.48
N GLU A 250 28.81 24.59 10.09
CA GLU A 250 30.04 24.89 10.85
C GLU A 250 30.29 26.40 11.05
N LYS A 251 29.64 27.27 10.25
CA LYS A 251 29.66 28.72 10.48
C LYS A 251 28.94 29.14 11.77
N ASP A 252 28.05 28.28 12.27
CA ASP A 252 27.04 28.59 13.28
C ASP A 252 27.09 27.66 14.50
N VAL A 253 27.60 26.43 14.32
CA VAL A 253 27.67 25.39 15.35
C VAL A 253 28.97 24.59 15.23
N SER A 254 29.45 24.04 16.34
CA SER A 254 30.61 23.16 16.36
C SER A 254 30.19 21.69 16.32
N PHE A 255 30.87 20.91 15.48
CA PHE A 255 30.68 19.46 15.40
C PHE A 255 31.68 18.71 16.28
N THR A 256 31.22 17.61 16.86
CA THR A 256 32.05 16.55 17.44
C THR A 256 32.03 15.37 16.48
N GLU A 257 33.22 14.86 16.15
CA GLU A 257 33.37 13.70 15.28
C GLU A 257 33.66 12.44 16.09
N GLN A 258 33.06 11.34 15.67
CA GLN A 258 33.32 10.01 16.19
C GLN A 258 33.17 8.98 15.08
N LYS A 259 34.03 7.96 15.08
CA LYS A 259 33.78 6.75 14.30
C LYS A 259 32.81 5.85 15.07
N ALA A 260 31.66 5.55 14.47
CA ALA A 260 30.62 4.70 15.03
C ALA A 260 30.37 3.52 14.08
N GLY A 261 30.92 2.36 14.42
CA GLY A 261 30.94 1.21 13.51
C GLY A 261 31.63 1.55 12.19
N ASP A 262 30.94 1.30 11.08
CA ASP A 262 31.42 1.58 9.73
C ASP A 262 31.21 3.04 9.27
N PHE A 263 30.58 3.88 10.10
CA PHE A 263 30.26 5.27 9.75
C PHE A 263 31.16 6.26 10.48
N ASN A 264 31.56 7.31 9.77
CA ASN A 264 32.04 8.54 10.39
C ASN A 264 30.82 9.39 10.77
N THR A 265 30.67 9.67 12.05
CA THR A 265 29.53 10.41 12.60
C THR A 265 29.99 11.78 13.07
N ALA A 266 29.41 12.85 12.53
CA ALA A 266 29.56 14.20 13.03
C ALA A 266 28.25 14.62 13.72
N SER A 267 28.33 15.08 14.97
CA SER A 267 27.18 15.54 15.74
C SER A 267 27.36 16.97 16.25
N ALA A 268 26.28 17.76 16.28
CA ALA A 268 26.27 19.11 16.82
C ALA A 268 24.99 19.35 17.64
N LEU A 269 24.96 20.47 18.38
CA LEU A 269 23.80 20.88 19.19
C LEU A 269 23.31 19.78 20.15
N GLY A 270 24.23 19.16 20.90
CA GLY A 270 23.87 18.09 21.84
C GLY A 270 23.23 16.86 21.18
N GLY A 271 23.54 16.59 19.90
CA GLY A 271 22.98 15.46 19.15
C GLY A 271 21.66 15.79 18.42
N GLN A 272 21.23 17.05 18.39
CA GLN A 272 20.11 17.46 17.56
C GLN A 272 20.40 17.36 16.05
N LEU A 273 21.66 17.59 15.66
CA LEU A 273 22.12 17.49 14.28
C LEU A 273 23.13 16.36 14.19
N VAL A 274 22.85 15.35 13.38
CA VAL A 274 23.70 14.16 13.20
C VAL A 274 23.90 13.84 11.73
N LEU A 275 25.16 13.73 11.32
CA LEU A 275 25.57 13.35 9.97
C LEU A 275 26.36 12.03 10.05
N HIS A 276 25.77 10.95 9.55
CA HIS A 276 26.43 9.65 9.40
C HIS A 276 26.92 9.51 7.96
N VAL A 277 28.23 9.30 7.77
CA VAL A 277 28.82 9.11 6.44
C VAL A 277 29.64 7.81 6.40
N HIS A 278 29.20 6.84 5.61
CA HIS A 278 29.96 5.62 5.36
C HIS A 278 31.10 5.91 4.37
N PRO A 279 32.38 5.64 4.71
CA PRO A 279 33.53 6.03 3.89
C PRO A 279 33.68 5.21 2.58
N ASN A 280 32.95 4.10 2.46
CA ASN A 280 32.86 3.26 1.26
C ASN A 280 34.22 2.96 0.56
N PRO A 281 35.22 2.42 1.28
CA PRO A 281 36.59 2.25 0.77
C PRO A 281 36.70 1.29 -0.43
N HIS A 282 35.63 0.55 -0.74
CA HIS A 282 35.55 -0.40 -1.83
C HIS A 282 34.67 0.09 -2.99
N ASN A 283 34.23 1.35 -2.98
CA ASN A 283 33.42 1.97 -4.04
C ASN A 283 32.18 1.14 -4.42
N LYS A 284 31.51 0.53 -3.43
CA LYS A 284 30.31 -0.27 -3.65
C LYS A 284 29.09 0.64 -3.81
N ILE A 285 28.07 0.16 -4.52
CA ILE A 285 26.74 0.81 -4.54
C ILE A 285 26.04 0.46 -3.21
N LEU A 286 26.00 1.41 -2.27
CA LEU A 286 25.31 1.25 -0.98
C LEU A 286 23.97 2.00 -0.91
N HIS A 287 23.56 2.63 -2.02
CA HIS A 287 22.41 3.53 -2.12
C HIS A 287 21.16 3.00 -1.40
N THR A 288 20.78 1.75 -1.65
CA THR A 288 19.59 1.11 -1.08
C THR A 288 19.95 0.24 0.14
N VAL A 289 21.17 -0.30 0.16
CA VAL A 289 21.73 -1.10 1.27
C VAL A 289 21.68 -0.32 2.58
N MET A 290 22.01 0.98 2.56
CA MET A 290 21.98 1.81 3.76
C MET A 290 20.58 1.94 4.39
N VAL A 291 19.52 1.80 3.60
CA VAL A 291 18.15 1.96 4.10
C VAL A 291 17.58 0.64 4.58
N GLY A 292 17.58 -0.38 3.73
CA GLY A 292 17.07 -1.70 4.07
C GLY A 292 18.07 -2.48 4.95
N GLU A 293 19.19 -2.90 4.35
CA GLU A 293 20.15 -3.81 5.01
C GLU A 293 20.79 -3.23 6.27
N MET A 294 20.94 -1.91 6.35
CA MET A 294 21.64 -1.24 7.44
C MET A 294 20.71 -0.53 8.42
N ASN A 295 19.39 -0.76 8.36
CA ASN A 295 18.40 -0.16 9.28
C ASN A 295 18.37 1.38 9.24
N GLY A 296 18.53 2.00 8.07
CA GLY A 296 18.71 3.44 7.93
C GLY A 296 17.53 4.28 8.43
N LEU A 297 16.29 3.86 8.15
CA LEU A 297 15.10 4.57 8.65
C LEU A 297 15.00 4.41 10.17
N LEU A 298 15.23 3.21 10.72
CA LEU A 298 15.27 2.99 12.18
C LEU A 298 16.32 3.84 12.89
N GLU A 299 17.53 3.98 12.33
CA GLU A 299 18.54 4.91 12.86
C GLU A 299 18.01 6.34 12.82
N GLY A 300 17.48 6.76 11.67
CA GLY A 300 16.86 8.06 11.49
C GLY A 300 15.81 8.37 12.56
N LEU A 301 14.89 7.44 12.81
CA LEU A 301 13.78 7.59 13.77
C LEU A 301 14.24 7.56 15.23
N SER A 302 15.20 6.70 15.57
CA SER A 302 15.61 6.47 16.96
C SER A 302 16.80 7.34 17.42
N SER A 303 17.48 8.05 16.50
CA SER A 303 18.60 8.93 16.85
C SER A 303 18.20 10.00 17.85
N GLY A 304 19.00 10.13 18.92
CA GLY A 304 18.74 11.03 20.05
C GLY A 304 17.59 10.61 20.97
N THR A 305 17.23 9.32 20.96
CA THR A 305 16.30 8.67 21.91
C THR A 305 16.99 7.54 22.68
N ASP A 306 16.39 7.08 23.77
CA ASP A 306 16.80 5.88 24.52
C ASP A 306 16.27 4.57 23.91
N ARG A 307 15.40 4.65 22.90
CA ARG A 307 14.73 3.52 22.24
C ARG A 307 15.63 2.88 21.18
N ARG A 308 16.72 2.24 21.63
CA ARG A 308 17.72 1.53 20.77
C ARG A 308 17.64 0.00 20.82
N GLY A 309 16.53 -0.55 21.33
CA GLY A 309 16.32 -2.00 21.49
C GLY A 309 16.27 -2.84 20.20
N TRP A 310 16.51 -2.23 19.04
CA TRP A 310 16.59 -2.89 17.73
C TRP A 310 18.05 -3.18 17.28
N GLY A 311 19.06 -2.60 17.94
CA GLY A 311 20.47 -2.77 17.56
C GLY A 311 21.13 -1.44 17.15
N SER A 312 21.88 -1.48 16.05
CA SER A 312 22.65 -0.32 15.54
C SER A 312 22.61 -0.22 14.02
N LEU A 313 22.91 0.97 13.50
CA LEU A 313 23.15 1.18 12.07
C LEU A 313 24.18 0.17 11.54
N ALA A 314 23.90 -0.40 10.36
CA ALA A 314 24.68 -1.48 9.71
C ALA A 314 24.74 -2.85 10.44
N ALA A 315 24.02 -3.04 11.54
CA ALA A 315 23.70 -4.39 12.00
C ALA A 315 22.75 -5.09 10.98
N PRO A 316 22.63 -6.44 11.01
CA PRO A 316 21.62 -7.13 10.21
C PRO A 316 20.21 -6.55 10.37
N ARG A 317 19.34 -6.75 9.36
CA ARG A 317 17.95 -6.24 9.36
C ARG A 317 17.24 -6.57 10.68
N ALA A 318 16.94 -5.55 11.47
CA ALA A 318 16.33 -5.70 12.78
C ALA A 318 14.81 -5.96 12.73
N TYR A 319 14.22 -5.82 11.55
CA TYR A 319 12.78 -5.76 11.32
C TYR A 319 12.24 -6.97 10.54
N GLN A 320 13.04 -8.03 10.35
CA GLN A 320 12.70 -9.16 9.46
C GLN A 320 11.32 -9.80 9.78
N GLU A 321 10.97 -9.89 11.07
CA GLU A 321 9.67 -10.43 11.54
C GLU A 321 8.46 -9.55 11.18
N PHE A 322 8.70 -8.28 10.83
CA PHE A 322 7.66 -7.30 10.49
C PHE A 322 7.46 -7.12 8.97
N VAL A 323 8.19 -7.90 8.16
CA VAL A 323 8.05 -7.89 6.70
C VAL A 323 6.80 -8.69 6.32
N GLN A 324 5.88 -8.04 5.62
CA GLN A 324 4.64 -8.67 5.16
C GLN A 324 4.89 -9.69 4.02
N PRO A 325 4.00 -10.67 3.82
CA PRO A 325 4.02 -11.55 2.66
C PRO A 325 3.99 -10.78 1.34
N ALA A 326 4.49 -11.38 0.26
CA ALA A 326 4.30 -10.84 -1.08
C ALA A 326 2.81 -10.87 -1.45
N PRO A 327 2.30 -9.86 -2.19
CA PRO A 327 0.95 -9.92 -2.72
C PRO A 327 0.81 -11.07 -3.72
N GLY A 328 -0.26 -11.84 -3.62
CA GLY A 328 -0.56 -12.94 -4.52
C GLY A 328 -1.47 -13.98 -3.89
N ILE A 329 -2.01 -14.89 -4.70
CA ILE A 329 -2.87 -15.98 -4.20
C ILE A 329 -1.99 -17.07 -3.59
N PRO A 330 -2.04 -17.33 -2.27
CA PRO A 330 -1.19 -18.34 -1.65
C PRO A 330 -1.53 -19.75 -2.12
N ALA A 331 -0.56 -20.66 -2.05
CA ALA A 331 -0.80 -22.07 -2.36
C ALA A 331 -1.89 -22.66 -1.44
N ARG A 332 -2.75 -23.51 -2.00
CA ARG A 332 -3.82 -24.16 -1.23
C ARG A 332 -3.21 -25.07 -0.15
N PRO A 333 -3.62 -24.94 1.13
CA PRO A 333 -3.20 -25.87 2.17
C PRO A 333 -3.72 -27.28 1.88
N ALA A 334 -2.88 -28.31 2.04
CA ALA A 334 -3.22 -29.70 1.68
C ALA A 334 -4.45 -30.25 2.43
N GLY A 335 -4.73 -29.75 3.64
CA GLY A 335 -5.90 -30.12 4.45
C GLY A 335 -7.07 -29.13 4.38
N ALA A 336 -7.05 -28.17 3.46
CA ALA A 336 -8.10 -27.16 3.35
C ALA A 336 -9.45 -27.80 2.97
N ALA A 337 -10.49 -27.50 3.74
CA ALA A 337 -11.84 -28.02 3.52
C ALA A 337 -12.39 -27.60 2.14
N GLY A 338 -13.23 -28.47 1.56
CA GLY A 338 -13.98 -28.17 0.35
C GLY A 338 -15.02 -27.07 0.57
N GLY A 339 -15.47 -26.45 -0.52
CA GLY A 339 -16.32 -25.27 -0.48
C GLY A 339 -17.61 -25.50 0.27
N ARG A 340 -18.31 -26.62 0.03
CA ARG A 340 -19.55 -26.93 0.76
C ARG A 340 -19.34 -27.04 2.27
N ALA A 341 -18.27 -27.71 2.70
CA ALA A 341 -17.96 -27.85 4.12
C ALA A 341 -17.62 -26.50 4.78
N VAL A 342 -16.91 -25.61 4.08
CA VAL A 342 -16.67 -24.24 4.55
C VAL A 342 -17.99 -23.50 4.72
N LEU A 343 -18.87 -23.53 3.71
CA LEU A 343 -20.15 -22.83 3.73
C LEU A 343 -21.09 -23.39 4.81
N GLU A 344 -21.12 -24.71 5.01
CA GLU A 344 -21.89 -25.36 6.07
C GLU A 344 -21.46 -24.87 7.47
N SER A 345 -20.15 -24.70 7.71
CA SER A 345 -19.62 -24.22 8.99
C SER A 345 -20.13 -22.82 9.39
N VAL A 346 -20.58 -22.03 8.41
CA VAL A 346 -21.08 -20.65 8.59
C VAL A 346 -22.57 -20.50 8.31
N ALA A 347 -23.30 -21.60 8.12
CA ALA A 347 -24.72 -21.59 7.73
C ALA A 347 -25.63 -20.84 8.72
N HIS A 348 -25.26 -20.83 10.00
CA HIS A 348 -26.00 -20.18 11.09
C HIS A 348 -25.23 -19.02 11.73
N ALA A 349 -24.09 -18.63 11.15
CA ALA A 349 -23.28 -17.51 11.63
C ALA A 349 -23.95 -16.17 11.30
N SER A 350 -23.61 -15.11 12.03
CA SER A 350 -23.91 -13.76 11.57
C SER A 350 -23.18 -13.48 10.25
N ARG A 351 -23.62 -12.48 9.49
CA ARG A 351 -22.94 -12.06 8.26
C ARG A 351 -21.45 -11.76 8.52
N GLU A 352 -21.15 -11.03 9.60
CA GLU A 352 -19.79 -10.62 9.95
C GLU A 352 -18.91 -11.84 10.23
N ALA A 353 -19.39 -12.77 11.05
CA ALA A 353 -18.65 -13.99 11.37
C ALA A 353 -18.49 -14.89 10.14
N ARG A 354 -19.51 -14.97 9.27
CA ARG A 354 -19.44 -15.67 7.99
C ARG A 354 -18.34 -15.07 7.10
N GLU A 355 -18.35 -13.76 6.89
CA GLU A 355 -17.35 -13.11 6.03
C GLU A 355 -15.93 -13.23 6.60
N GLN A 356 -15.75 -13.12 7.91
CA GLN A 356 -14.45 -13.36 8.55
C GLN A 356 -13.90 -14.76 8.21
N VAL A 357 -14.74 -15.81 8.32
CA VAL A 357 -14.33 -17.19 7.97
C VAL A 357 -14.02 -17.32 6.47
N LEU A 358 -14.85 -16.74 5.60
CA LEU A 358 -14.64 -16.83 4.14
C LEU A 358 -13.38 -16.07 3.69
N VAL A 359 -13.18 -14.85 4.20
CA VAL A 359 -11.98 -14.05 3.93
C VAL A 359 -10.75 -14.79 4.42
N GLN A 360 -10.77 -15.31 5.66
CA GLN A 360 -9.64 -16.05 6.21
C GLN A 360 -9.29 -17.28 5.36
N ALA A 361 -10.29 -18.08 4.97
CA ALA A 361 -10.07 -19.24 4.12
C ALA A 361 -9.42 -18.86 2.78
N VAL A 362 -9.90 -17.78 2.15
CA VAL A 362 -9.34 -17.27 0.89
C VAL A 362 -7.91 -16.75 1.07
N LEU A 363 -7.65 -15.97 2.12
CA LEU A 363 -6.32 -15.45 2.43
C LEU A 363 -5.31 -16.55 2.80
N GLU A 364 -5.77 -17.70 3.29
CA GLU A 364 -4.96 -18.90 3.49
C GLU A 364 -4.71 -19.70 2.20
N GLY A 365 -5.33 -19.29 1.08
CA GLY A 365 -5.19 -19.96 -0.21
C GLY A 365 -6.21 -21.07 -0.47
N ASN A 366 -7.28 -21.20 0.33
CA ASN A 366 -8.40 -22.13 0.09
C ASN A 366 -9.25 -21.68 -1.12
N ILE A 367 -8.62 -21.58 -2.28
CA ILE A 367 -9.20 -21.17 -3.56
C ILE A 367 -8.97 -22.30 -4.56
N PRO A 368 -9.92 -22.58 -5.47
CA PRO A 368 -9.72 -23.53 -6.55
C PRO A 368 -8.51 -23.19 -7.42
N ASP A 369 -7.80 -24.21 -7.89
CA ASP A 369 -6.61 -24.03 -8.71
C ASP A 369 -6.96 -23.48 -10.10
N PHE A 370 -8.14 -23.76 -10.63
CA PHE A 370 -8.60 -23.18 -11.90
C PHE A 370 -8.73 -21.65 -11.89
N LEU A 371 -8.79 -21.00 -10.71
CA LEU A 371 -8.84 -19.53 -10.59
C LEU A 371 -7.44 -18.87 -10.63
N ARG A 372 -6.36 -19.65 -10.44
CA ARG A 372 -5.00 -19.13 -10.34
C ARG A 372 -4.40 -18.66 -11.66
N PRO A 373 -4.72 -19.26 -12.83
CA PRO A 373 -4.35 -18.72 -14.13
C PRO A 373 -5.23 -17.50 -14.44
N TRP A 374 -4.68 -16.30 -14.26
CA TRP A 374 -5.38 -15.07 -14.60
C TRP A 374 -5.56 -14.95 -16.11
N ALA A 375 -6.73 -14.52 -16.55
CA ALA A 375 -7.08 -14.36 -17.95
C ALA A 375 -6.70 -12.95 -18.44
N PRO A 376 -5.97 -12.80 -19.56
CA PRO A 376 -5.66 -11.49 -20.12
C PRO A 376 -6.89 -10.84 -20.76
N VAL A 377 -6.98 -9.52 -20.64
CA VAL A 377 -7.96 -8.65 -21.27
C VAL A 377 -7.20 -7.55 -22.00
N ASP A 378 -7.21 -7.59 -23.32
CA ASP A 378 -6.59 -6.59 -24.17
C ASP A 378 -7.63 -5.52 -24.51
N VAL A 379 -7.27 -4.26 -24.31
CA VAL A 379 -8.14 -3.11 -24.57
C VAL A 379 -7.42 -2.03 -25.36
N GLU A 380 -8.19 -1.27 -26.13
CA GLU A 380 -7.73 -0.11 -26.87
C GLU A 380 -8.65 1.06 -26.55
N ALA A 381 -8.06 2.23 -26.33
CA ALA A 381 -8.79 3.47 -26.12
C ALA A 381 -7.96 4.66 -26.61
N THR A 382 -8.65 5.74 -26.96
CA THR A 382 -8.03 7.02 -27.25
C THR A 382 -7.96 7.83 -25.95
N ASP A 383 -6.79 8.39 -25.63
CA ASP A 383 -6.63 9.27 -24.47
C ASP A 383 -7.43 10.58 -24.66
N THR A 384 -7.52 11.36 -23.58
CA THR A 384 -8.21 12.66 -23.62
C THR A 384 -7.57 13.70 -24.54
N ALA A 385 -6.37 13.43 -25.07
CA ALA A 385 -5.68 14.27 -26.06
C ALA A 385 -5.83 13.77 -27.51
N GLY A 386 -6.57 12.69 -27.76
CA GLY A 386 -6.81 12.15 -29.10
C GLY A 386 -5.78 11.11 -29.56
N GLN A 387 -4.88 10.66 -28.69
CA GLN A 387 -3.85 9.66 -29.00
C GLN A 387 -4.36 8.24 -28.68
N PRO A 388 -4.32 7.28 -29.63
CA PRO A 388 -4.63 5.88 -29.33
C PRO A 388 -3.57 5.22 -28.46
N HIS A 389 -4.03 4.37 -27.54
CA HIS A 389 -3.23 3.55 -26.64
C HIS A 389 -3.75 2.11 -26.60
N ARG A 390 -2.84 1.17 -26.34
CA ARG A 390 -3.17 -0.25 -26.11
C ARG A 390 -2.77 -0.66 -24.70
N ALA A 391 -3.65 -1.37 -24.02
CA ALA A 391 -3.35 -1.91 -22.70
C ALA A 391 -3.74 -3.39 -22.60
N SER A 392 -3.08 -4.09 -21.67
CA SER A 392 -3.40 -5.46 -21.31
C SER A 392 -3.38 -5.58 -19.79
N TYR A 393 -4.51 -5.97 -19.20
CA TYR A 393 -4.65 -6.31 -17.78
C TYR A 393 -5.12 -7.75 -17.63
N GLU A 394 -5.02 -8.30 -16.41
CA GLU A 394 -5.41 -9.69 -16.15
C GLU A 394 -6.52 -9.77 -15.11
N VAL A 395 -7.45 -10.70 -15.27
CA VAL A 395 -8.63 -10.88 -14.42
C VAL A 395 -8.77 -12.33 -13.95
N LEU A 396 -9.41 -12.57 -12.81
CA LEU A 396 -9.81 -13.94 -12.46
C LEU A 396 -10.74 -14.53 -13.55
N PRO A 397 -10.50 -15.78 -13.99
CA PRO A 397 -11.28 -16.40 -15.06
C PRO A 397 -12.75 -16.63 -14.67
N ASP A 398 -13.04 -16.70 -13.38
CA ASP A 398 -14.38 -16.76 -12.80
C ASP A 398 -14.42 -15.92 -11.50
N TYR A 399 -15.56 -15.85 -10.85
CA TYR A 399 -15.73 -15.17 -9.57
C TYR A 399 -15.01 -15.91 -8.44
N LEU A 400 -14.57 -15.14 -7.45
CA LEU A 400 -13.91 -15.62 -6.25
C LEU A 400 -14.73 -16.76 -5.60
N ALA A 401 -14.04 -17.85 -5.31
CA ALA A 401 -14.62 -19.05 -4.73
C ALA A 401 -13.73 -19.60 -3.61
N VAL A 402 -14.35 -20.35 -2.70
CA VAL A 402 -13.65 -21.12 -1.66
C VAL A 402 -13.82 -22.61 -1.95
N GLY A 403 -12.77 -23.40 -1.73
CA GLY A 403 -12.77 -24.85 -1.97
C GLY A 403 -11.78 -25.31 -3.04
N SER A 404 -11.88 -26.58 -3.44
CA SER A 404 -11.02 -27.21 -4.47
C SER A 404 -11.68 -27.19 -5.84
N ASP A 405 -10.97 -27.63 -6.89
CA ASP A 405 -11.54 -27.74 -8.24
C ASP A 405 -12.78 -28.67 -8.31
N ASP A 406 -12.85 -29.65 -7.42
CA ASP A 406 -13.94 -30.65 -7.35
C ASP A 406 -15.08 -30.25 -6.39
N ASP A 407 -14.79 -29.46 -5.35
CA ASP A 407 -15.78 -28.98 -4.38
C ASP A 407 -15.48 -27.52 -4.01
N PHE A 408 -16.16 -26.61 -4.70
CA PHE A 408 -16.09 -25.17 -4.44
C PHE A 408 -17.45 -24.51 -4.42
N VAL A 409 -17.50 -23.33 -3.80
CA VAL A 409 -18.64 -22.43 -3.85
C VAL A 409 -18.15 -21.02 -4.14
N ARG A 410 -18.74 -20.36 -5.15
CA ARG A 410 -18.53 -18.92 -5.40
C ARG A 410 -19.07 -18.11 -4.22
N ILE A 411 -18.23 -17.25 -3.64
CA ILE A 411 -18.53 -16.58 -2.38
C ILE A 411 -18.95 -15.11 -2.59
N PRO A 412 -20.25 -14.78 -2.43
CA PRO A 412 -20.65 -13.39 -2.31
C PRO A 412 -20.22 -12.86 -0.93
N ILE A 413 -19.53 -11.72 -0.92
CA ILE A 413 -19.05 -11.02 0.29
C ILE A 413 -19.22 -9.51 0.10
N SER A 414 -19.10 -8.74 1.18
CA SER A 414 -19.15 -7.29 1.12
C SER A 414 -17.97 -6.70 0.32
N PRO A 415 -18.11 -5.50 -0.28
CA PRO A 415 -17.01 -4.81 -0.94
C PRO A 415 -15.78 -4.60 -0.04
N GLN A 416 -15.95 -4.41 1.27
CA GLN A 416 -14.83 -4.26 2.20
C GLN A 416 -14.03 -5.56 2.34
N SER A 417 -14.72 -6.69 2.52
CA SER A 417 -14.09 -8.00 2.55
C SER A 417 -13.42 -8.33 1.21
N ALA A 418 -14.04 -7.94 0.10
CA ALA A 418 -13.46 -8.09 -1.23
C ALA A 418 -12.22 -7.21 -1.43
N GLN A 419 -12.21 -5.97 -0.92
CA GLN A 419 -11.07 -5.06 -0.97
C GLN A 419 -9.88 -5.61 -0.16
N THR A 420 -10.13 -6.16 1.04
CA THR A 420 -9.07 -6.82 1.84
C THR A 420 -8.41 -7.97 1.07
N ILE A 421 -9.19 -8.79 0.37
CA ILE A 421 -8.66 -9.88 -0.47
C ILE A 421 -7.94 -9.32 -1.70
N ALA A 422 -8.50 -8.30 -2.34
CA ALA A 422 -7.88 -7.65 -3.50
C ALA A 422 -6.49 -7.11 -3.15
N ASP A 423 -6.36 -6.39 -2.03
CA ASP A 423 -5.08 -5.86 -1.58
C ASP A 423 -4.07 -6.96 -1.24
N ALA A 424 -4.52 -8.05 -0.61
CA ALA A 424 -3.68 -9.21 -0.32
C ALA A 424 -3.14 -9.88 -1.59
N PHE A 425 -3.92 -9.86 -2.68
CA PHE A 425 -3.56 -10.51 -3.94
C PHE A 425 -2.89 -9.57 -4.94
N GLY A 426 -2.66 -8.30 -4.60
CA GLY A 426 -2.12 -7.31 -5.53
C GLY A 426 -3.10 -6.99 -6.66
N ALA A 427 -4.39 -6.93 -6.33
CA ALA A 427 -5.51 -6.78 -7.24
C ALA A 427 -6.41 -5.59 -6.86
N THR A 428 -7.44 -5.35 -7.67
CA THR A 428 -8.50 -4.37 -7.44
C THR A 428 -9.85 -4.96 -7.85
N LEU A 429 -10.93 -4.33 -7.40
CA LEU A 429 -12.26 -4.54 -7.98
C LEU A 429 -12.36 -3.84 -9.35
N PRO A 430 -13.14 -4.38 -10.31
CA PRO A 430 -13.27 -3.83 -11.65
C PRO A 430 -14.13 -2.57 -11.66
N THR A 431 -13.97 -1.74 -12.68
CA THR A 431 -14.94 -0.69 -13.03
C THR A 431 -16.08 -1.27 -13.88
N ARG A 432 -17.13 -0.48 -14.13
CA ARG A 432 -18.17 -0.87 -15.11
C ARG A 432 -17.58 -1.21 -16.48
N LYS A 433 -16.72 -0.33 -17.02
CA LYS A 433 -16.04 -0.55 -18.30
C LYS A 433 -15.31 -1.89 -18.34
N MET A 434 -14.53 -2.23 -17.30
CA MET A 434 -13.83 -3.51 -17.26
C MET A 434 -14.79 -4.70 -17.30
N VAL A 435 -15.91 -4.63 -16.58
CA VAL A 435 -16.91 -5.71 -16.61
C VAL A 435 -17.50 -5.87 -18.02
N GLU A 436 -17.71 -4.77 -18.76
CA GLU A 436 -18.14 -4.81 -20.16
C GLU A 436 -17.07 -5.44 -21.06
N ASP A 437 -15.81 -4.98 -20.96
CA ASP A 437 -14.68 -5.54 -21.72
C ASP A 437 -14.51 -7.05 -21.47
N ILE A 438 -14.59 -7.48 -20.19
CA ILE A 438 -14.52 -8.88 -19.78
C ILE A 438 -15.68 -9.69 -20.39
N THR A 439 -16.89 -9.13 -20.37
CA THR A 439 -18.08 -9.80 -20.94
C THR A 439 -17.95 -9.95 -22.44
N GLU A 440 -17.42 -8.94 -23.13
CA GLU A 440 -17.16 -8.97 -24.56
C GLU A 440 -16.19 -10.08 -24.96
N ILE A 441 -15.11 -10.28 -24.22
CA ILE A 441 -14.10 -11.29 -24.59
C ILE A 441 -14.33 -12.67 -23.97
N ALA A 442 -15.25 -12.81 -23.01
CA ALA A 442 -15.52 -14.07 -22.32
C ALA A 442 -15.89 -15.17 -23.32
N SER A 443 -15.14 -16.27 -23.29
CA SER A 443 -15.39 -17.45 -24.14
C SER A 443 -16.60 -18.26 -23.67
N ILE A 444 -17.03 -18.07 -22.43
CA ILE A 444 -18.23 -18.68 -21.87
C ILE A 444 -19.16 -17.58 -21.35
N ARG A 445 -20.37 -17.50 -21.91
CA ARG A 445 -21.44 -16.63 -21.43
C ARG A 445 -22.65 -17.47 -21.08
N LEU A 446 -22.89 -17.65 -19.80
CA LEU A 446 -24.01 -18.44 -19.31
C LEU A 446 -25.22 -17.54 -19.01
N THR A 447 -26.43 -18.08 -19.20
CA THR A 447 -27.67 -17.35 -18.98
C THR A 447 -27.97 -17.20 -17.48
N PRO A 448 -28.23 -15.98 -16.99
CA PRO A 448 -28.72 -15.69 -15.64
C PRO A 448 -29.83 -16.63 -15.13
N ARG A 449 -29.67 -17.16 -13.91
CA ARG A 449 -30.65 -18.02 -13.21
C ARG A 449 -31.08 -17.43 -11.86
N PRO A 450 -32.06 -16.51 -11.84
CA PRO A 450 -32.46 -15.84 -10.60
C PRO A 450 -33.15 -16.80 -9.60
N LEU A 451 -32.81 -16.66 -8.32
CA LEU A 451 -33.52 -17.25 -7.19
C LEU A 451 -34.56 -16.26 -6.62
N THR A 452 -35.72 -16.80 -6.24
CA THR A 452 -36.89 -16.00 -5.81
C THR A 452 -37.03 -15.80 -4.30
N ALA A 453 -36.36 -16.61 -3.46
CA ALA A 453 -36.46 -16.57 -2.01
C ALA A 453 -35.09 -16.77 -1.32
N ASP A 454 -34.99 -16.39 -0.04
CA ASP A 454 -33.86 -16.63 0.87
C ASP A 454 -32.48 -16.26 0.32
N ARG A 455 -32.43 -15.12 -0.39
CA ARG A 455 -31.32 -14.73 -1.26
C ARG A 455 -29.99 -14.51 -0.55
N GLU A 456 -30.00 -14.18 0.73
CA GLU A 456 -28.82 -13.90 1.56
C GLU A 456 -28.33 -15.15 2.33
N SER A 457 -29.07 -16.26 2.22
CA SER A 457 -28.76 -17.51 2.93
C SER A 457 -27.60 -18.26 2.29
N VAL A 458 -26.83 -18.96 3.13
CA VAL A 458 -25.77 -19.88 2.69
C VAL A 458 -26.33 -20.95 1.74
N ALA A 459 -27.54 -21.46 2.02
CA ALA A 459 -28.22 -22.42 1.15
C ALA A 459 -28.48 -21.86 -0.26
N ALA A 460 -28.84 -20.58 -0.38
CA ALA A 460 -28.99 -19.93 -1.69
C ALA A 460 -27.65 -19.77 -2.42
N PHE A 461 -26.55 -19.52 -1.70
CA PHE A 461 -25.22 -19.41 -2.31
C PHE A 461 -24.79 -20.75 -2.93
N VAL A 462 -24.95 -21.83 -2.17
CA VAL A 462 -24.66 -23.20 -2.62
C VAL A 462 -25.58 -23.58 -3.79
N LYS A 463 -26.89 -23.35 -3.66
CA LYS A 463 -27.87 -23.65 -4.73
C LYS A 463 -27.56 -22.91 -6.02
N HIS A 464 -27.21 -21.63 -5.95
CA HIS A 464 -26.90 -20.86 -7.17
C HIS A 464 -25.57 -21.31 -7.80
N ASN A 465 -24.59 -21.69 -6.98
CA ASN A 465 -23.36 -22.30 -7.49
C ASN A 465 -23.66 -23.57 -8.29
N ASP A 466 -24.54 -24.43 -7.76
CA ASP A 466 -24.94 -25.69 -8.41
C ASP A 466 -25.65 -25.45 -9.74
N LEU A 467 -26.55 -24.46 -9.81
CA LEU A 467 -27.22 -24.08 -11.06
C LEU A 467 -26.25 -23.57 -12.13
N ILE A 468 -25.20 -22.84 -11.71
CA ILE A 468 -24.16 -22.37 -12.64
C ILE A 468 -23.34 -23.55 -13.16
N GLU A 469 -22.92 -24.47 -12.28
CA GLU A 469 -22.10 -25.62 -12.70
C GLU A 469 -22.90 -26.61 -13.55
N GLU A 470 -24.19 -26.83 -13.26
CA GLU A 470 -25.10 -27.61 -14.12
C GLU A 470 -25.17 -27.01 -15.53
N GLN A 471 -25.27 -25.68 -15.62
CA GLN A 471 -25.32 -24.98 -16.91
C GLN A 471 -23.96 -24.97 -17.63
N ARG A 472 -22.85 -24.91 -16.89
CA ARG A 472 -21.49 -24.92 -17.44
C ARG A 472 -21.17 -26.27 -18.11
N GLY A 473 -21.64 -27.38 -17.53
CA GLY A 473 -21.35 -28.72 -18.05
C GLY A 473 -19.85 -29.02 -18.09
N GLU A 474 -19.37 -29.63 -19.18
CA GLU A 474 -17.98 -30.08 -19.34
C GLU A 474 -17.00 -28.98 -19.82
N VAL A 475 -17.45 -27.73 -19.92
CA VAL A 475 -16.59 -26.64 -20.39
C VAL A 475 -15.49 -26.36 -19.36
N LEU A 476 -14.24 -26.20 -19.84
CA LEU A 476 -13.06 -25.93 -19.01
C LEU A 476 -13.30 -24.80 -17.99
N ARG A 477 -13.04 -25.08 -16.71
CA ARG A 477 -13.26 -24.11 -15.62
C ARG A 477 -12.31 -22.92 -15.64
N SER A 478 -11.13 -23.08 -16.24
CA SER A 478 -10.15 -22.00 -16.42
C SER A 478 -10.48 -21.04 -17.57
N ALA A 479 -11.47 -21.35 -18.41
CA ALA A 479 -11.90 -20.44 -19.46
C ALA A 479 -12.69 -19.27 -18.86
N LEU A 480 -12.45 -18.07 -19.40
CA LEU A 480 -13.04 -16.82 -18.92
C LEU A 480 -14.57 -16.88 -19.06
N LEU A 481 -15.23 -16.90 -17.90
CA LEU A 481 -16.68 -16.97 -17.80
C LEU A 481 -17.28 -15.61 -17.41
N ALA A 482 -18.38 -15.24 -18.06
CA ALA A 482 -19.17 -14.05 -17.74
C ALA A 482 -20.69 -14.33 -17.72
N GLY A 483 -21.46 -13.33 -17.28
CA GLY A 483 -22.93 -13.31 -17.38
C GLY A 483 -23.69 -13.82 -16.15
N ILE A 484 -23.06 -14.54 -15.23
CA ILE A 484 -23.78 -15.28 -14.16
C ILE A 484 -24.00 -14.53 -12.84
N LYS A 485 -23.30 -13.42 -12.61
CA LYS A 485 -23.38 -12.64 -11.37
C LYS A 485 -23.47 -11.15 -11.66
N LYS A 486 -23.86 -10.38 -10.65
CA LYS A 486 -23.70 -8.94 -10.55
C LYS A 486 -22.34 -8.66 -9.95
N ASP A 487 -21.42 -8.14 -10.75
CA ASP A 487 -20.09 -7.76 -10.30
C ASP A 487 -20.20 -6.60 -9.30
N VAL A 488 -19.47 -6.71 -8.18
CA VAL A 488 -19.20 -5.56 -7.30
C VAL A 488 -18.12 -4.72 -7.95
N VAL A 489 -18.41 -3.45 -8.21
CA VAL A 489 -17.56 -2.57 -9.03
C VAL A 489 -17.14 -1.29 -8.30
N LEU A 490 -16.02 -0.72 -8.74
CA LEU A 490 -15.61 0.65 -8.43
C LEU A 490 -16.41 1.63 -9.29
N THR A 491 -16.89 2.73 -8.69
CA THR A 491 -17.64 3.79 -9.38
C THR A 491 -17.56 5.11 -8.63
N ASN A 492 -17.51 6.23 -9.35
CA ASN A 492 -17.56 7.58 -8.77
C ASN A 492 -18.89 7.86 -8.06
N ARG A 493 -19.93 7.10 -8.40
CA ARG A 493 -21.24 7.18 -7.75
C ARG A 493 -21.20 6.88 -6.26
N LEU A 494 -20.17 6.19 -5.75
CA LEU A 494 -20.01 5.96 -4.30
C LEU A 494 -19.87 7.28 -3.50
N SER A 495 -19.43 8.36 -4.15
CA SER A 495 -19.42 9.71 -3.55
C SER A 495 -20.81 10.35 -3.43
N GLU A 496 -21.80 9.90 -4.21
CA GLU A 496 -23.18 10.42 -4.14
C GLU A 496 -23.82 10.09 -2.78
N LYS A 497 -23.48 8.90 -2.23
CA LYS A 497 -24.07 8.42 -1.00
C LYS A 497 -23.12 7.47 -0.24
N PRO A 498 -22.75 7.80 1.00
CA PRO A 498 -21.85 6.95 1.78
C PRO A 498 -22.50 5.60 2.13
N ASN A 499 -21.65 4.63 2.45
CA ASN A 499 -22.02 3.29 2.90
C ASN A 499 -22.91 2.53 1.90
N ARG A 500 -22.54 2.54 0.62
CA ARG A 500 -23.23 1.83 -0.46
C ARG A 500 -22.34 0.81 -1.13
N VAL A 501 -22.96 -0.23 -1.69
CA VAL A 501 -22.32 -1.16 -2.63
C VAL A 501 -22.83 -0.83 -4.03
N ALA A 502 -21.90 -0.70 -4.96
CA ALA A 502 -22.12 -0.58 -6.38
C ALA A 502 -22.06 -1.95 -7.03
N ILE A 503 -23.13 -2.29 -7.73
CA ILE A 503 -23.27 -3.55 -8.46
C ILE A 503 -23.67 -3.27 -9.91
N PHE A 504 -23.11 -4.07 -10.82
CA PHE A 504 -23.34 -3.97 -12.26
C PHE A 504 -23.26 -5.35 -12.92
N GLY A 505 -23.94 -5.54 -14.05
CA GLY A 505 -23.73 -6.68 -14.94
C GLY A 505 -24.90 -7.67 -14.92
N TRP A 506 -24.62 -8.94 -14.62
CA TRP A 506 -25.57 -10.04 -14.80
C TRP A 506 -26.12 -10.07 -16.25
N HIS A 507 -25.23 -10.31 -17.20
CA HIS A 507 -25.51 -10.10 -18.63
C HIS A 507 -26.33 -11.23 -19.25
N PHE A 508 -27.22 -10.86 -20.17
CA PHE A 508 -27.78 -11.80 -21.14
C PHE A 508 -26.68 -12.36 -22.07
N ALA A 509 -26.99 -13.43 -22.81
CA ALA A 509 -26.03 -14.04 -23.74
C ALA A 509 -25.57 -13.09 -24.86
N ASP A 510 -26.42 -12.12 -25.24
CA ASP A 510 -26.10 -11.07 -26.20
C ASP A 510 -25.18 -9.96 -25.64
N GLY A 511 -24.84 -10.02 -24.35
CA GLY A 511 -24.00 -9.04 -23.66
C GLY A 511 -24.77 -7.91 -23.01
N THR A 512 -26.10 -7.84 -23.12
CA THR A 512 -26.89 -6.76 -22.52
C THR A 512 -26.96 -6.93 -20.99
N PRO A 513 -26.62 -5.91 -20.16
CA PRO A 513 -26.68 -6.02 -18.70
C PRO A 513 -28.12 -6.07 -18.19
N ILE A 514 -28.43 -7.03 -17.30
CA ILE A 514 -29.71 -7.04 -16.57
C ILE A 514 -29.66 -6.09 -15.38
N GLN A 515 -28.53 -6.05 -14.69
CA GLN A 515 -28.28 -5.16 -13.56
C GLN A 515 -27.59 -3.90 -14.08
N PRO A 516 -28.28 -2.76 -14.20
CA PRO A 516 -27.62 -1.49 -14.45
C PRO A 516 -26.72 -1.12 -13.27
N LEU A 517 -25.81 -0.17 -13.47
CA LEU A 517 -24.93 0.32 -12.40
C LEU A 517 -25.79 1.02 -11.35
N THR A 518 -25.84 0.46 -10.14
CA THR A 518 -26.66 1.01 -9.05
C THR A 518 -25.94 0.97 -7.72
N ILE A 519 -26.26 1.93 -6.86
CA ILE A 519 -25.79 2.07 -5.47
C ILE A 519 -26.95 2.02 -4.46
N VAL A 520 -28.03 1.31 -4.80
CA VAL A 520 -29.27 1.33 -3.99
C VAL A 520 -29.11 0.60 -2.66
N HIS A 521 -28.24 -0.41 -2.63
CA HIS A 521 -28.00 -1.25 -1.46
C HIS A 521 -26.91 -0.66 -0.55
N VAL A 522 -27.11 -0.83 0.75
CA VAL A 522 -26.10 -0.57 1.78
C VAL A 522 -24.88 -1.49 1.56
N ASN A 523 -23.69 -1.02 1.91
CA ASN A 523 -22.44 -1.73 1.67
C ASN A 523 -22.29 -3.09 2.38
N TRP A 524 -23.14 -3.39 3.36
CA TRP A 524 -23.17 -4.70 4.00
C TRP A 524 -24.16 -5.69 3.38
N TYR A 525 -24.95 -5.26 2.39
CA TYR A 525 -25.89 -6.13 1.68
C TYR A 525 -25.12 -7.13 0.83
N VAL A 526 -25.45 -8.42 0.95
CA VAL A 526 -24.80 -9.51 0.23
C VAL A 526 -25.81 -10.60 -0.08
N ASP A 527 -26.04 -10.87 -1.37
CA ASP A 527 -26.91 -11.95 -1.82
C ASP A 527 -26.21 -12.92 -2.78
N TYR A 528 -26.89 -14.03 -3.10
CA TYR A 528 -26.36 -15.08 -4.00
C TYR A 528 -25.93 -14.57 -5.38
N SER A 529 -26.45 -13.41 -5.84
CA SER A 529 -26.18 -12.87 -7.17
C SER A 529 -24.93 -12.00 -7.19
N HIS A 530 -24.39 -11.57 -6.05
CA HIS A 530 -23.12 -10.85 -6.00
C HIS A 530 -21.96 -11.71 -6.51
N GLY A 531 -21.11 -11.10 -7.32
CA GLY A 531 -19.90 -11.66 -7.87
C GLY A 531 -18.71 -10.79 -7.51
N ILE A 532 -17.72 -11.38 -6.86
CA ILE A 532 -16.43 -10.74 -6.65
C ILE A 532 -15.48 -11.23 -7.73
N ARG A 533 -15.13 -10.35 -8.67
CA ARG A 533 -14.12 -10.62 -9.69
C ARG A 533 -12.96 -9.70 -9.44
N LEU A 534 -11.75 -10.25 -9.33
CA LEU A 534 -10.55 -9.46 -9.07
C LEU A 534 -9.79 -9.23 -10.37
N VAL A 535 -9.23 -8.04 -10.52
CA VAL A 535 -8.35 -7.64 -11.63
C VAL A 535 -6.97 -7.33 -11.05
N LYS A 536 -5.89 -7.91 -11.59
CA LYS A 536 -4.53 -7.60 -11.13
C LYS A 536 -4.24 -6.11 -11.27
N ARG A 537 -3.52 -5.56 -10.29
CA ARG A 537 -2.99 -4.20 -10.39
C ARG A 537 -1.89 -4.10 -11.45
N ALA A 538 -1.05 -5.12 -11.54
CA ALA A 538 -0.01 -5.17 -12.55
C ALA A 538 -0.63 -5.29 -13.94
N MET A 539 -0.31 -4.34 -14.82
CA MET A 539 -0.78 -4.34 -16.20
C MET A 539 0.29 -3.75 -17.14
N THR A 540 0.02 -3.76 -18.43
CA THR A 540 0.87 -3.10 -19.43
C THR A 540 0.10 -2.07 -20.22
N VAL A 541 0.75 -0.95 -20.55
CA VAL A 541 0.23 0.09 -21.46
C VAL A 541 1.35 0.43 -22.43
N ASP A 542 1.06 0.31 -23.73
CA ASP A 542 2.02 0.50 -24.82
C ASP A 542 3.33 -0.29 -24.60
N GLY A 543 3.20 -1.52 -24.12
CA GLY A 543 4.32 -2.43 -23.82
C GLY A 543 5.11 -2.09 -22.56
N LYS A 544 4.70 -1.08 -21.78
CA LYS A 544 5.38 -0.69 -20.52
C LYS A 544 4.58 -1.14 -19.31
N PRO A 545 5.23 -1.68 -18.25
CA PRO A 545 4.57 -1.97 -16.98
C PRO A 545 3.91 -0.71 -16.41
N ARG A 546 2.69 -0.89 -15.89
CA ARG A 546 1.88 0.13 -15.22
C ARG A 546 1.11 -0.50 -14.07
N ASP A 547 0.75 0.35 -13.10
CA ASP A 547 -0.23 0.00 -12.07
C ASP A 547 -1.62 0.46 -12.54
N LEU A 548 -2.58 -0.45 -12.52
CA LEU A 548 -3.97 -0.21 -12.90
C LEU A 548 -4.63 0.86 -12.02
N LYS A 549 -4.36 0.89 -10.71
CA LYS A 549 -4.91 1.95 -9.84
C LYS A 549 -4.39 3.32 -10.27
N PHE A 550 -3.13 3.43 -10.71
CA PHE A 550 -2.62 4.68 -11.28
C PHE A 550 -3.45 5.12 -12.50
N LEU A 551 -3.77 4.19 -13.41
CA LEU A 551 -4.60 4.49 -14.58
C LEU A 551 -6.03 4.92 -14.19
N LEU A 552 -6.61 4.36 -13.13
CA LEU A 552 -7.92 4.80 -12.63
C LEU A 552 -7.90 6.29 -12.25
N HIS A 553 -6.75 6.81 -11.81
CA HIS A 553 -6.59 8.20 -11.39
C HIS A 553 -5.94 9.10 -12.47
N ASP A 554 -5.58 8.55 -13.64
CA ASP A 554 -4.86 9.28 -14.69
C ASP A 554 -5.83 10.08 -15.58
N ALA A 555 -5.65 11.41 -15.62
CA ALA A 555 -6.52 12.32 -16.38
C ALA A 555 -6.49 12.11 -17.91
N ARG A 556 -5.51 11.35 -18.43
CA ARG A 556 -5.37 11.03 -19.86
C ARG A 556 -5.70 9.59 -20.15
N LEU A 557 -5.17 8.66 -19.36
CA LEU A 557 -5.21 7.22 -19.64
C LEU A 557 -6.40 6.49 -19.00
N HIS A 558 -7.21 7.14 -18.15
CA HIS A 558 -8.41 6.51 -17.60
C HIS A 558 -9.35 5.89 -18.64
N PRO A 559 -9.48 6.36 -19.92
CA PRO A 559 -10.39 5.74 -20.88
C PRO A 559 -10.08 4.27 -21.18
N LEU A 560 -8.86 3.80 -20.89
CA LEU A 560 -8.51 2.37 -21.00
C LEU A 560 -9.23 1.50 -19.97
N VAL A 561 -9.63 2.08 -18.83
CA VAL A 561 -10.05 1.35 -17.63
C VAL A 561 -11.34 1.89 -16.99
N SER A 562 -11.80 3.08 -17.36
CA SER A 562 -12.96 3.75 -16.78
C SER A 562 -13.63 4.64 -17.82
N ASP A 563 -14.96 4.53 -17.90
CA ASP A 563 -15.82 5.39 -18.69
C ASP A 563 -16.60 6.41 -17.85
N GLU A 564 -16.26 6.53 -16.55
CA GLU A 564 -16.77 7.55 -15.63
C GLU A 564 -15.81 8.75 -15.46
N GLY A 565 -14.71 8.77 -16.23
CA GLY A 565 -13.61 9.70 -15.98
C GLY A 565 -12.54 9.13 -15.06
N VAL A 566 -11.75 10.03 -14.49
CA VAL A 566 -10.87 9.76 -13.35
C VAL A 566 -11.72 9.24 -12.19
N MET A 567 -11.31 8.10 -11.62
CA MET A 567 -11.93 7.55 -10.43
C MET A 567 -11.48 8.34 -9.21
N GLU A 568 -12.42 8.78 -8.38
CA GLU A 568 -12.13 9.51 -7.13
C GLU A 568 -12.66 8.74 -5.90
N ALA A 569 -13.54 7.77 -6.14
CA ALA A 569 -14.17 6.97 -5.10
C ALA A 569 -13.89 5.48 -5.30
N GLY A 570 -13.66 4.80 -4.17
CA GLY A 570 -13.47 3.35 -4.07
C GLY A 570 -13.97 2.84 -2.71
N TYR A 571 -13.70 1.56 -2.43
CA TYR A 571 -14.05 0.92 -1.16
C TYR A 571 -12.92 0.91 -0.15
#